data_AF-A0A1U7GKY4-F1
#
_entry.id   AF-A0A1U7GKY4-F1
#
_cell.length_a   1.000
_cell.length_b   1.000
_cell.length_c   1.000
_cell.angle_alpha   90.00
_cell.angle_beta   90.00
_cell.angle_gamma   90.00
#
_symmetry.space_group_name_H-M   'P 1'
#
loop_
_entity.id
_entity.type
_entity.pdbx_description
1 polymer ?
#
loop_
_entity_poly.entity_id
_entity_poly.type
_entity_poly.pdbx_seq_one_letter_code
_entity_poly.pdbx_strand_id
1 'polypeptide(L)'
;MVRQAEAKTRARKVESEARQAAEHFRAAEKRSREALERMRAARPACARALEQADADELLLKDLVRKLAQFKSSLASDADAEQLVATTEAEIARTRAEAKAELEAAGKDLDEARRDLRTAVDAYRQIRRELERLTPELVEQFADEDRLLWDAESHFPGGQLQLLAHEVEAGMHAFGHLAKLEQYARLKVWIGRFRYHQAGPDRDGEGSEEVQTLAHKVFHQLKFLSRQHEPGYIEAFRQDFSTDWAAYVAEAQDQLVQAIESQRRARAEAEARRAGGSNGDGRHDEADGEEQAG
;
A
#
# COMPACT_ATOMS: atom_id res chain seq x y z
N MET A 1 1.95 -26.88 -51.84
CA MET A 1 0.58 -26.31 -51.90
C MET A 1 -0.18 -26.56 -50.60
N VAL A 2 -0.49 -27.81 -50.20
CA VAL A 2 -1.26 -28.11 -48.97
C VAL A 2 -0.61 -27.57 -47.68
N ARG A 3 0.68 -27.84 -47.45
CA ARG A 3 1.42 -27.33 -46.27
C ARG A 3 1.45 -25.80 -46.16
N GLN A 4 1.39 -25.09 -47.29
CA GLN A 4 1.40 -23.63 -47.33
C GLN A 4 0.01 -23.04 -47.05
N ALA A 5 -1.06 -23.74 -47.46
CA ALA A 5 -2.43 -23.39 -47.11
C ALA A 5 -2.70 -23.65 -45.62
N GLU A 6 -2.25 -24.79 -45.09
CA GLU A 6 -2.35 -25.12 -43.66
C GLU A 6 -1.60 -24.11 -42.77
N ALA A 7 -0.39 -23.69 -43.17
CA ALA A 7 0.36 -22.65 -42.46
C ALA A 7 -0.37 -21.30 -42.44
N LYS A 8 -0.96 -20.87 -43.57
CA LYS A 8 -1.75 -19.63 -43.65
C LYS A 8 -3.02 -19.69 -42.81
N THR A 9 -3.72 -20.82 -42.81
CA THR A 9 -4.93 -21.02 -41.99
C THR A 9 -4.57 -21.00 -40.49
N ARG A 10 -3.46 -21.63 -40.12
CA ARG A 10 -2.96 -21.63 -38.74
C ARG A 10 -2.52 -20.23 -38.28
N ALA A 11 -1.84 -19.46 -39.13
CA ALA A 11 -1.45 -18.09 -38.82
C ALA A 11 -2.66 -17.19 -38.55
N ARG A 12 -3.71 -17.26 -39.39
CA ARG A 12 -4.96 -16.52 -39.19
C ARG A 12 -5.70 -16.93 -37.92
N LYS A 13 -5.68 -18.23 -37.59
CA LYS A 13 -6.28 -18.74 -36.37
C LYS A 13 -5.56 -18.20 -35.13
N VAL A 14 -4.23 -18.26 -35.11
CA VAL A 14 -3.41 -17.74 -34.00
C VAL A 14 -3.55 -16.22 -33.86
N GLU A 15 -3.68 -15.47 -34.96
CA GLU A 15 -3.98 -14.04 -34.92
C GLU A 15 -5.32 -13.75 -34.23
N SER A 16 -6.38 -14.51 -34.58
CA SER A 16 -7.70 -14.37 -33.94
C SER A 16 -7.66 -14.76 -32.46
N GLU A 17 -6.99 -15.85 -32.11
CA GLU A 17 -6.82 -16.32 -30.73
C GLU A 17 -6.01 -15.30 -29.90
N ALA A 18 -4.98 -14.69 -30.50
CA ALA A 18 -4.18 -13.64 -29.85
C ALA A 18 -5.00 -12.39 -29.53
N ARG A 19 -5.86 -11.94 -30.46
CA ARG A 19 -6.78 -10.82 -30.22
C ARG A 19 -7.76 -11.13 -29.09
N GLN A 20 -8.36 -12.31 -29.12
CA GLN A 20 -9.30 -12.73 -28.07
C GLN A 20 -8.61 -12.84 -26.70
N ALA A 21 -7.41 -13.42 -26.65
CA ALA A 21 -6.63 -13.52 -25.41
C ALA A 21 -6.21 -12.14 -24.88
N ALA A 22 -5.82 -11.23 -25.77
CA ALA A 22 -5.53 -9.83 -25.43
C ALA A 22 -6.74 -9.11 -24.83
N GLU A 23 -7.94 -9.29 -25.41
CA GLU A 23 -9.17 -8.71 -24.88
C GLU A 23 -9.54 -9.26 -23.50
N HIS A 24 -9.46 -10.58 -23.32
CA HIS A 24 -9.68 -11.21 -22.02
C HIS A 24 -8.65 -10.75 -20.98
N PHE A 25 -7.38 -10.63 -21.37
CA PHE A 25 -6.33 -10.11 -20.51
C PHE A 25 -6.60 -8.66 -20.09
N ARG A 26 -6.94 -7.76 -21.03
CA ARG A 26 -7.32 -6.37 -20.73
C ARG A 26 -8.51 -6.28 -19.77
N ALA A 27 -9.53 -7.11 -19.96
CA ALA A 27 -10.69 -7.13 -19.08
C ALA A 27 -10.35 -7.65 -17.68
N ALA A 28 -9.53 -8.70 -17.58
CA ALA A 28 -9.09 -9.26 -16.31
C ALA A 28 -8.19 -8.29 -15.53
N GLU A 29 -7.30 -7.58 -16.22
CA GLU A 29 -6.43 -6.56 -15.61
C GLU A 29 -7.26 -5.41 -15.05
N LYS A 30 -8.20 -4.89 -15.85
CA LYS A 30 -9.12 -3.84 -15.40
C LYS A 30 -9.92 -4.27 -14.16
N ARG A 31 -10.45 -5.50 -14.16
CA ARG A 31 -11.19 -6.04 -13.00
C ARG A 31 -10.30 -6.17 -11.76
N SER A 32 -9.05 -6.63 -11.93
CA SER A 32 -8.09 -6.74 -10.82
C SER A 32 -7.77 -5.37 -10.22
N ARG A 33 -7.59 -4.36 -11.07
CA ARG A 33 -7.35 -2.97 -10.64
C ARG A 33 -8.56 -2.40 -9.89
N GLU A 34 -9.77 -2.59 -10.40
CA GLU A 34 -11.00 -2.13 -9.75
C GLU A 34 -11.21 -2.82 -8.39
N ALA A 35 -10.96 -4.13 -8.30
CA ALA A 35 -11.04 -4.86 -7.03
C ALA A 35 -9.98 -4.38 -6.02
N LEU A 36 -8.78 -4.06 -6.49
CA LEU A 36 -7.71 -3.51 -5.64
C LEU A 36 -8.09 -2.12 -5.11
N GLU A 37 -8.66 -1.25 -5.94
CA GLU A 37 -9.14 0.07 -5.53
C GLU A 37 -10.31 -0.04 -4.54
N ARG A 38 -11.26 -0.98 -4.76
CA ARG A 38 -12.32 -1.27 -3.78
C ARG A 38 -11.73 -1.68 -2.44
N MET A 39 -10.77 -2.59 -2.42
CA MET A 39 -10.09 -3.03 -1.19
C MET A 39 -9.38 -1.86 -0.50
N ARG A 40 -8.70 -0.99 -1.25
CA ARG A 40 -8.03 0.21 -0.72
C ARG A 40 -9.00 1.20 -0.08
N ALA A 41 -10.20 1.33 -0.62
CA ALA A 41 -11.24 2.19 -0.07
C ALA A 41 -11.96 1.56 1.14
N ALA A 42 -12.31 0.28 1.05
CA ALA A 42 -13.04 -0.45 2.09
C ALA A 42 -12.22 -0.60 3.36
N ARG A 43 -10.92 -0.95 3.24
CA ARG A 43 -10.06 -1.24 4.39
C ARG A 43 -10.01 -0.13 5.46
N PRO A 44 -9.68 1.14 5.13
CA PRO A 44 -9.66 2.20 6.14
C PRO A 44 -11.05 2.55 6.68
N ALA A 45 -12.11 2.42 5.86
CA ALA A 45 -13.48 2.66 6.31
C ALA A 45 -13.92 1.62 7.35
N CYS A 46 -13.68 0.34 7.06
CA CYS A 46 -13.99 -0.76 7.96
C CYS A 46 -13.12 -0.74 9.23
N ALA A 47 -11.83 -0.38 9.12
CA ALA A 47 -10.96 -0.22 10.28
C ALA A 47 -11.51 0.83 11.26
N ARG A 48 -11.90 2.02 10.75
CA ARG A 48 -12.54 3.05 11.57
C ARG A 48 -13.86 2.60 12.17
N ALA A 49 -14.68 1.86 11.43
CA ALA A 49 -15.94 1.32 11.95
C ALA A 49 -15.72 0.31 13.08
N LEU A 50 -14.67 -0.50 13.00
CA LEU A 50 -14.29 -1.44 14.06
C LEU A 50 -13.74 -0.73 15.30
N GLU A 51 -12.86 0.25 15.12
CA GLU A 51 -12.36 1.09 16.22
C GLU A 51 -13.49 1.84 16.92
N GLN A 52 -14.44 2.37 16.15
CA GLN A 52 -15.63 3.03 16.70
C GLN A 52 -16.49 2.05 17.50
N ALA A 53 -16.75 0.84 16.96
CA ALA A 53 -17.51 -0.18 17.66
C ALA A 53 -16.82 -0.61 18.98
N ASP A 54 -15.49 -0.68 19.00
CA ASP A 54 -14.72 -0.97 20.22
C ASP A 54 -14.81 0.18 21.24
N ALA A 55 -14.73 1.44 20.78
CA ALA A 55 -14.92 2.61 21.63
C ALA A 55 -16.34 2.68 22.22
N ASP A 56 -17.36 2.40 21.41
CA ASP A 56 -18.77 2.35 21.82
C ASP A 56 -19.01 1.23 22.83
N GLU A 57 -18.38 0.07 22.65
CA GLU A 57 -18.46 -1.04 23.60
C GLU A 57 -17.86 -0.67 24.98
N LEU A 58 -16.73 0.04 24.99
CA LEU A 58 -16.13 0.52 26.24
C LEU A 58 -17.01 1.58 26.92
N LEU A 59 -17.56 2.51 26.14
CA LEU A 59 -18.48 3.53 26.64
C LEU A 59 -19.74 2.89 27.22
N LEU A 60 -20.34 1.94 26.51
CA LEU A 60 -21.53 1.22 26.97
C LEU A 60 -21.25 0.49 28.29
N LYS A 61 -20.11 -0.19 28.42
CA LYS A 61 -19.72 -0.85 29.68
C LYS A 61 -19.61 0.12 30.84
N ASP A 62 -19.07 1.32 30.62
CA ASP A 62 -18.99 2.36 31.64
C ASP A 62 -20.39 2.91 32.00
N LEU A 63 -21.24 3.14 31.00
CA LEU A 63 -22.62 3.60 31.22
C LEU A 63 -23.47 2.56 31.96
N VAL A 64 -23.36 1.28 31.61
CA VAL A 64 -24.03 0.18 32.33
C VAL A 64 -23.57 0.12 33.79
N ARG A 65 -22.26 0.29 34.04
CA ARG A 65 -21.73 0.36 35.41
C ARG A 65 -22.31 1.54 36.19
N LYS A 66 -22.39 2.72 35.57
CA LYS A 66 -23.00 3.92 36.18
C LYS A 66 -24.48 3.70 36.46
N LEU A 67 -25.23 3.14 35.50
CA LEU A 67 -26.65 2.80 35.70
C LEU A 67 -26.84 1.85 36.89
N ALA A 68 -25.99 0.83 37.03
CA ALA A 68 -26.03 -0.07 38.18
C ALA A 68 -25.79 0.65 39.53
N GLN A 69 -24.95 1.71 39.56
CA GLN A 69 -24.71 2.51 40.76
C GLN A 69 -25.91 3.41 41.13
N PHE A 70 -26.70 3.84 40.15
CA PHE A 70 -27.88 4.70 40.35
C PHE A 70 -29.22 3.94 40.37
N LYS A 71 -29.20 2.59 40.41
CA LYS A 71 -30.40 1.75 40.37
C LYS A 71 -31.45 2.09 41.44
N SER A 72 -31.03 2.46 42.65
CA SER A 72 -31.96 2.84 43.73
C SER A 72 -32.68 4.18 43.52
N SER A 73 -32.21 4.99 42.56
CA SER A 73 -32.76 6.30 42.21
C SER A 73 -33.57 6.30 40.91
N LEU A 74 -33.68 5.16 40.22
CA LEU A 74 -34.47 5.03 38.99
C LEU A 74 -35.92 4.65 39.32
N ALA A 75 -36.87 5.27 38.62
CA ALA A 75 -38.30 4.99 38.76
C ALA A 75 -38.73 3.70 38.03
N SER A 76 -37.94 3.26 37.03
CA SER A 76 -38.14 2.04 36.24
C SER A 76 -36.84 1.65 35.55
N ASP A 77 -36.48 0.36 35.56
CA ASP A 77 -35.27 -0.19 34.93
C ASP A 77 -35.51 -0.64 33.47
N ALA A 78 -36.77 -0.81 33.06
CA ALA A 78 -37.13 -1.44 31.77
C ALA A 78 -36.62 -0.66 30.55
N ASP A 79 -36.74 0.67 30.55
CA ASP A 79 -36.31 1.51 29.44
C ASP A 79 -34.78 1.52 29.30
N ALA A 80 -34.06 1.48 30.43
CA ALA A 80 -32.60 1.43 30.45
C ALA A 80 -32.08 0.08 29.95
N GLU A 81 -32.70 -1.03 30.35
CA GLU A 81 -32.37 -2.37 29.84
C GLU A 81 -32.64 -2.49 28.34
N GLN A 82 -33.76 -1.93 27.85
CA GLN A 82 -34.07 -1.91 26.42
C GLN A 82 -33.06 -1.09 25.61
N LEU A 83 -32.63 0.07 26.12
CA LEU A 83 -31.59 0.89 25.47
C LEU A 83 -30.24 0.20 25.42
N VAL A 84 -29.83 -0.46 26.51
CA VAL A 84 -28.60 -1.26 26.55
C VAL A 84 -28.66 -2.37 25.51
N ALA A 85 -29.72 -3.18 25.49
CA ALA A 85 -29.88 -4.25 24.52
C ALA A 85 -29.89 -3.76 23.05
N THR A 86 -30.52 -2.61 22.80
CA THR A 86 -30.52 -1.98 21.47
C THR A 86 -29.12 -1.54 21.07
N THR A 87 -28.38 -0.91 21.98
CA THR A 87 -27.02 -0.43 21.72
C THR A 87 -26.04 -1.59 21.53
N GLU A 88 -26.16 -2.67 22.32
CA GLU A 88 -25.37 -3.90 22.11
C GLU A 88 -25.63 -4.50 20.73
N ALA A 89 -26.89 -4.55 20.29
CA ALA A 89 -27.25 -5.04 18.97
C ALA A 89 -26.71 -4.15 17.84
N GLU A 90 -26.71 -2.82 18.02
CA GLU A 90 -26.16 -1.88 17.04
C GLU A 90 -24.63 -2.01 16.92
N ILE A 91 -23.90 -2.07 18.04
CA ILE A 91 -22.45 -2.31 18.06
C ILE A 91 -22.11 -3.64 17.37
N ALA A 92 -22.86 -4.70 17.70
CA ALA A 92 -22.67 -6.01 17.08
C ALA A 92 -22.94 -5.97 15.57
N ARG A 93 -23.98 -5.26 15.14
CA ARG A 93 -24.31 -5.06 13.72
C ARG A 93 -23.19 -4.33 12.99
N THR A 94 -22.73 -3.19 13.49
CA THR A 94 -21.62 -2.42 12.88
C THR A 94 -20.36 -3.26 12.74
N ARG A 95 -20.01 -4.04 13.78
CA ARG A 95 -18.87 -4.95 13.75
C ARG A 95 -19.05 -6.06 12.71
N ALA A 96 -20.24 -6.63 12.59
CA ALA A 96 -20.53 -7.67 11.61
C ALA A 96 -20.50 -7.12 10.17
N GLU A 97 -21.11 -5.97 9.91
CA GLU A 97 -21.11 -5.30 8.61
C GLU A 97 -19.70 -4.93 8.15
N ALA A 98 -18.89 -4.33 9.04
CA ALA A 98 -17.50 -3.97 8.71
C ALA A 98 -16.64 -5.20 8.38
N LYS A 99 -16.80 -6.30 9.12
CA LYS A 99 -16.10 -7.56 8.84
C LYS A 99 -16.57 -8.20 7.54
N ALA A 100 -17.87 -8.22 7.29
CA ALA A 100 -18.45 -8.77 6.07
C ALA A 100 -17.99 -8.01 4.82
N GLU A 101 -17.92 -6.67 4.86
CA GLU A 101 -17.42 -5.86 3.75
C GLU A 101 -15.93 -6.13 3.47
N LEU A 102 -15.10 -6.23 4.53
CA LEU A 102 -13.68 -6.59 4.37
C LEU A 102 -13.50 -7.97 3.74
N GLU A 103 -14.29 -8.95 4.20
CA GLU A 103 -14.24 -10.31 3.67
C GLU A 103 -14.71 -10.36 2.20
N ALA A 104 -15.80 -9.65 1.88
CA ALA A 104 -16.32 -9.57 0.51
C ALA A 104 -15.31 -8.92 -0.45
N ALA A 105 -14.78 -7.74 -0.08
CA ALA A 105 -13.76 -7.08 -0.88
C ALA A 105 -12.47 -7.93 -1.02
N GLY A 106 -12.14 -8.71 0.02
CA GLY A 106 -11.01 -9.64 0.02
C GLY A 106 -11.19 -10.77 -0.99
N LYS A 107 -12.36 -11.42 -0.96
CA LYS A 107 -12.72 -12.47 -1.90
C LYS A 107 -12.74 -11.96 -3.34
N ASP A 108 -13.34 -10.79 -3.58
CA ASP A 108 -13.39 -10.16 -4.90
C ASP A 108 -11.98 -9.91 -5.47
N LEU A 109 -11.06 -9.42 -4.64
CA LEU A 109 -9.67 -9.18 -5.03
C LEU A 109 -8.92 -10.48 -5.33
N ASP A 110 -9.09 -11.50 -4.50
CA ASP A 110 -8.45 -12.81 -4.70
C ASP A 110 -8.97 -13.49 -5.97
N GLU A 111 -10.28 -13.46 -6.22
CA GLU A 111 -10.87 -13.95 -7.46
C GLU A 111 -10.35 -13.20 -8.68
N ALA A 112 -10.34 -11.87 -8.64
CA ALA A 112 -9.84 -11.06 -9.74
C ALA A 112 -8.34 -11.31 -10.02
N ARG A 113 -7.53 -11.59 -8.99
CA ARG A 113 -6.12 -11.99 -9.16
C ARG A 113 -5.96 -13.37 -9.78
N ARG A 114 -6.80 -14.34 -9.40
CA ARG A 114 -6.79 -15.68 -10.02
C ARG A 114 -7.18 -15.61 -11.50
N ASP A 115 -8.21 -14.84 -11.81
CA ASP A 115 -8.64 -14.60 -13.19
C ASP A 115 -7.55 -13.90 -14.00
N LEU A 116 -6.89 -12.88 -13.43
CA LEU A 116 -5.76 -12.20 -14.06
C LEU A 116 -4.58 -13.14 -14.31
N ARG A 117 -4.21 -14.00 -13.35
CA ARG A 117 -3.15 -15.00 -13.54
C ARG A 117 -3.46 -15.90 -14.73
N THR A 118 -4.68 -16.43 -14.78
CA THR A 118 -5.14 -17.31 -15.86
C THR A 118 -5.07 -16.60 -17.21
N ALA A 119 -5.51 -15.35 -17.28
CA ALA A 119 -5.49 -14.56 -18.51
C ALA A 119 -4.06 -14.21 -18.96
N VAL A 120 -3.17 -13.88 -18.01
CA VAL A 120 -1.74 -13.63 -18.26
C VAL A 120 -1.06 -14.86 -18.84
N ASP A 121 -1.29 -16.04 -18.24
CA ASP A 121 -0.65 -17.28 -18.69
C ASP A 121 -1.15 -17.67 -20.10
N ALA A 122 -2.46 -17.56 -20.35
CA ALA A 122 -3.04 -17.78 -21.67
C ALA A 122 -2.49 -16.81 -22.73
N TYR A 123 -2.39 -15.52 -22.39
CA TYR A 123 -1.82 -14.51 -23.27
C TYR A 123 -0.35 -14.79 -23.58
N ARG A 124 0.48 -15.10 -22.57
CA ARG A 124 1.91 -15.46 -22.75
C ARG A 124 2.10 -16.67 -23.65
N GLN A 125 1.27 -17.70 -23.49
CA GLN A 125 1.34 -18.90 -24.33
C GLN A 125 1.06 -18.54 -25.80
N ILE A 126 -0.04 -17.83 -26.07
CA ILE A 126 -0.42 -17.46 -27.43
C ILE A 126 0.58 -16.45 -28.02
N ARG A 127 1.16 -15.58 -27.20
CA ARG A 127 2.20 -14.62 -27.61
C ARG A 127 3.43 -15.31 -28.19
N ARG A 128 3.94 -16.35 -27.51
CA ARG A 128 5.06 -17.17 -28.00
C ARG A 128 4.71 -17.90 -29.29
N GLU A 129 3.47 -18.37 -29.43
CA GLU A 129 3.01 -19.00 -30.67
C GLU A 129 2.92 -18.01 -31.83
N LEU A 130 2.45 -16.78 -31.57
CA LEU A 130 2.36 -15.71 -32.55
C LEU A 130 3.74 -15.24 -33.01
N GLU A 131 4.70 -15.06 -32.10
CA GLU A 131 6.08 -14.73 -32.44
C GLU A 131 6.74 -15.80 -33.33
N ARG A 132 6.47 -17.09 -33.04
CA ARG A 132 7.01 -18.22 -33.80
C ARG A 132 6.41 -18.34 -35.21
N LEU A 133 5.12 -18.05 -35.37
CA LEU A 133 4.39 -18.31 -36.62
C LEU A 133 4.24 -17.07 -37.51
N THR A 134 4.15 -15.88 -36.91
CA THR A 134 3.85 -14.63 -37.60
C THR A 134 4.56 -13.45 -36.92
N PRO A 135 5.92 -13.38 -37.00
CA PRO A 135 6.70 -12.35 -36.32
C PRO A 135 6.35 -10.91 -36.74
N GLU A 136 5.85 -10.72 -37.97
CA GLU A 136 5.42 -9.42 -38.51
C GLU A 136 4.24 -8.81 -37.73
N LEU A 137 3.43 -9.63 -37.06
CA LEU A 137 2.28 -9.17 -36.26
C LEU A 137 2.66 -8.87 -34.80
N VAL A 138 3.91 -9.13 -34.41
CA VAL A 138 4.36 -8.99 -33.02
C VAL A 138 4.19 -7.54 -32.53
N GLU A 139 4.55 -6.56 -33.35
CA GLU A 139 4.47 -5.14 -33.01
C GLU A 139 3.04 -4.65 -32.71
N GLN A 140 2.02 -5.31 -33.24
CA GLN A 140 0.61 -4.92 -33.04
C GLN A 140 0.11 -5.14 -31.59
N PHE A 141 0.84 -5.93 -30.80
CA PHE A 141 0.49 -6.25 -29.41
C PHE A 141 1.43 -5.59 -28.39
N ALA A 142 2.20 -4.57 -28.80
CA ALA A 142 3.16 -3.90 -27.93
C ALA A 142 2.50 -3.26 -26.69
N ASP A 143 1.26 -2.80 -26.81
CA ASP A 143 0.53 -2.22 -25.68
C ASP A 143 0.13 -3.30 -24.67
N GLU A 144 -0.28 -4.49 -25.12
CA GLU A 144 -0.52 -5.62 -24.23
C GLU A 144 0.77 -6.17 -23.60
N ASP A 145 1.90 -6.14 -24.29
CA ASP A 145 3.19 -6.50 -23.70
C ASP A 145 3.61 -5.53 -22.59
N ARG A 146 3.33 -4.22 -22.75
CA ARG A 146 3.52 -3.24 -21.66
C ARG A 146 2.56 -3.51 -20.51
N LEU A 147 1.29 -3.79 -20.82
CA LEU A 147 0.30 -4.14 -19.80
C LEU A 147 0.69 -5.40 -19.03
N LEU A 148 1.36 -6.36 -19.67
CA LEU A 148 1.88 -7.56 -19.02
C LEU A 148 2.86 -7.22 -17.90
N TRP A 149 3.74 -6.22 -18.12
CA TRP A 149 4.66 -5.73 -17.09
C TRP A 149 3.90 -5.08 -15.92
N ASP A 150 2.93 -4.22 -16.23
CA ASP A 150 2.12 -3.56 -15.19
C ASP A 150 1.29 -4.58 -14.40
N ALA A 151 0.80 -5.62 -15.06
CA ALA A 151 0.05 -6.71 -14.43
C ALA A 151 0.91 -7.50 -13.43
N GLU A 152 2.23 -7.59 -13.60
CA GLU A 152 3.11 -8.28 -12.66
C GLU A 152 3.06 -7.67 -11.25
N SER A 153 2.77 -6.36 -11.15
CA SER A 153 2.58 -5.66 -9.87
C SER A 153 1.40 -6.16 -9.03
N HIS A 154 0.46 -6.90 -9.63
CA HIS A 154 -0.66 -7.51 -8.92
C HIS A 154 -0.26 -8.79 -8.19
N PHE A 155 0.88 -9.41 -8.56
CA PHE A 155 1.36 -10.67 -8.00
C PHE A 155 2.51 -10.45 -7.01
N PRO A 156 2.72 -11.38 -6.05
CA PRO A 156 3.77 -11.23 -5.03
C PRO A 156 5.18 -11.02 -5.60
N GLY A 157 5.54 -11.75 -6.66
CA GLY A 157 6.86 -11.63 -7.31
C GLY A 157 7.13 -10.24 -7.88
N GLY A 158 6.18 -9.66 -8.62
CA GLY A 158 6.32 -8.30 -9.15
C GLY A 158 6.28 -7.24 -8.06
N GLN A 159 5.49 -7.45 -7.00
CA GLN A 159 5.50 -6.56 -5.83
C GLN A 159 6.86 -6.54 -5.12
N LEU A 160 7.52 -7.69 -5.02
CA LEU A 160 8.86 -7.81 -4.46
C LEU A 160 9.90 -7.15 -5.38
N GLN A 161 9.81 -7.32 -6.70
CA GLN A 161 10.68 -6.64 -7.66
C GLN A 161 10.55 -5.12 -7.58
N LEU A 162 9.33 -4.60 -7.53
CA LEU A 162 9.07 -3.17 -7.35
C LEU A 162 9.64 -2.65 -6.03
N LEU A 163 9.48 -3.42 -4.94
CA LEU A 163 10.08 -3.08 -3.65
C LEU A 163 11.60 -3.08 -3.73
N ALA A 164 12.21 -4.08 -4.38
CA ALA A 164 13.66 -4.16 -4.54
C ALA A 164 14.20 -2.95 -5.30
N HIS A 165 13.55 -2.57 -6.41
CA HIS A 165 13.92 -1.41 -7.20
C HIS A 165 13.80 -0.11 -6.37
N GLU A 166 12.71 0.05 -5.62
CA GLU A 166 12.52 1.21 -4.75
C GLU A 166 13.58 1.32 -3.65
N VAL A 167 13.91 0.19 -3.00
CA VAL A 167 14.96 0.13 -1.97
C VAL A 167 16.30 0.49 -2.57
N GLU A 168 16.66 -0.11 -3.71
CA GLU A 168 17.93 0.17 -4.40
C GLU A 168 18.04 1.64 -4.82
N ALA A 169 17.00 2.21 -5.43
CA ALA A 169 16.98 3.62 -5.80
C ALA A 169 17.08 4.55 -4.58
N GLY A 170 16.45 4.16 -3.47
CA GLY A 170 16.43 4.94 -2.23
C GLY A 170 17.70 4.83 -1.38
N MET A 171 18.53 3.81 -1.56
CA MET A 171 19.68 3.51 -0.70
C MET A 171 20.64 4.69 -0.55
N HIS A 172 21.00 5.35 -1.66
CA HIS A 172 21.98 6.44 -1.64
C HIS A 172 21.45 7.71 -0.96
N ALA A 173 20.16 8.02 -1.13
CA ALA A 173 19.55 9.21 -0.54
C ALA A 173 19.13 8.99 0.91
N PHE A 174 18.98 7.74 1.36
CA PHE A 174 18.41 7.39 2.66
C PHE A 174 19.12 8.08 3.84
N GLY A 175 20.46 8.12 3.82
CA GLY A 175 21.25 8.76 4.86
C GLY A 175 21.06 10.27 4.98
N HIS A 176 20.56 10.94 3.93
CA HIS A 176 20.30 12.38 3.91
C HIS A 176 18.87 12.75 4.34
N LEU A 177 18.00 11.76 4.56
CA LEU A 177 16.64 11.99 5.03
C LEU A 177 16.64 12.38 6.52
N ALA A 178 15.59 13.08 6.96
CA ALA A 178 15.40 13.34 8.39
C ALA A 178 15.11 12.02 9.13
N LYS A 179 15.46 11.93 10.42
CA LYS A 179 15.31 10.70 11.22
C LYS A 179 13.88 10.12 11.19
N LEU A 180 12.86 10.97 11.30
CA LEU A 180 11.46 10.54 11.23
C LEU A 180 11.09 10.00 9.85
N GLU A 181 11.64 10.57 8.78
CA GLU A 181 11.44 10.09 7.42
C GLU A 181 12.18 8.76 7.18
N GLN A 182 13.43 8.64 7.66
CA GLN A 182 14.18 7.37 7.63
C GLN A 182 13.40 6.27 8.34
N TYR A 183 12.87 6.56 9.52
CA TYR A 183 12.06 5.63 10.32
C TYR A 183 10.80 5.19 9.59
N ALA A 184 9.96 6.14 9.15
CA ALA A 184 8.70 5.83 8.47
C ALA A 184 8.93 5.11 7.14
N ARG A 185 9.91 5.54 6.34
CA ARG A 185 10.26 4.87 5.07
C ARG A 185 10.74 3.44 5.29
N LEU A 186 11.59 3.21 6.31
CA LEU A 186 12.05 1.87 6.63
C LEU A 186 10.90 0.99 7.14
N LYS A 187 9.95 1.53 7.93
CA LYS A 187 8.72 0.83 8.31
C LYS A 187 7.88 0.43 7.10
N VAL A 188 7.68 1.33 6.14
CA VAL A 188 6.95 1.00 4.90
C VAL A 188 7.61 -0.15 4.15
N TRP A 189 8.93 -0.08 3.94
CA TRP A 189 9.64 -1.12 3.19
C TRP A 189 9.64 -2.47 3.88
N ILE A 190 9.96 -2.53 5.18
CA ILE A 190 9.93 -3.80 5.90
C ILE A 190 8.50 -4.34 6.06
N GLY A 191 7.51 -3.46 6.21
CA GLY A 191 6.10 -3.84 6.27
C GLY A 191 5.64 -4.49 4.96
N ARG A 192 5.99 -3.90 3.82
CA ARG A 192 5.69 -4.47 2.49
C ARG A 192 6.41 -5.79 2.25
N PHE A 193 7.66 -5.90 2.69
CA PHE A 193 8.42 -7.15 2.64
C PHE A 193 7.75 -8.25 3.47
N ARG A 194 7.30 -7.93 4.68
CA ARG A 194 6.61 -8.86 5.57
C ARG A 194 5.22 -9.23 5.07
N TYR A 195 4.49 -8.28 4.48
CA TYR A 195 3.25 -8.54 3.77
C TYR A 195 3.45 -9.58 2.66
N HIS A 196 4.50 -9.43 1.86
CA HIS A 196 4.89 -10.43 0.86
C HIS A 196 5.20 -11.80 1.49
N GLN A 197 5.98 -11.84 2.58
CA GLN A 197 6.31 -13.10 3.28
C GLN A 197 5.10 -13.81 3.93
N ALA A 198 4.11 -13.05 4.38
CA ALA A 198 2.92 -13.57 5.03
C ALA A 198 1.79 -13.93 4.03
N GLY A 199 1.98 -13.64 2.75
CA GLY A 199 0.98 -13.86 1.71
C GLY A 199 0.65 -15.34 1.45
N PRO A 200 -0.52 -15.63 0.86
CA PRO A 200 -1.00 -17.00 0.60
C PRO A 200 -0.12 -17.81 -0.36
N ASP A 201 0.70 -17.14 -1.17
CA ASP A 201 1.63 -17.78 -2.12
C ASP A 201 2.98 -18.16 -1.48
N ARG A 202 3.11 -18.12 -0.15
CA ARG A 202 4.32 -18.55 0.58
C ARG A 202 4.75 -19.99 0.22
N ASP A 203 3.77 -20.85 -0.06
CA ASP A 203 3.98 -22.28 -0.31
C ASP A 203 3.96 -22.65 -1.81
N GLY A 204 3.61 -21.71 -2.68
CA GLY A 204 3.59 -21.91 -4.12
C GLY A 204 4.95 -21.61 -4.72
N GLU A 205 5.80 -22.64 -4.90
CA GLU A 205 7.08 -22.65 -5.64
C GLU A 205 7.55 -21.26 -6.09
N GLY A 206 7.98 -20.43 -5.13
CA GLY A 206 8.65 -19.18 -5.49
C GLY A 206 9.91 -19.59 -6.26
N SER A 207 10.01 -19.19 -7.52
CA SER A 207 11.24 -19.36 -8.32
C SER A 207 12.44 -19.03 -7.44
N GLU A 208 13.51 -19.83 -7.54
CA GLU A 208 14.75 -19.62 -6.78
C GLU A 208 15.25 -18.17 -6.87
N GLU A 209 14.97 -17.50 -8.00
CA GLU A 209 15.22 -16.09 -8.25
C GLU A 209 14.44 -15.16 -7.30
N VAL A 210 13.16 -15.45 -7.05
CA VAL A 210 12.29 -14.67 -6.13
C VAL A 210 12.78 -14.83 -4.69
N GLN A 211 13.20 -16.04 -4.30
CA GLN A 211 13.76 -16.29 -2.97
C GLN A 211 15.10 -15.56 -2.78
N THR A 212 15.96 -15.61 -3.79
CA THR A 212 17.24 -14.88 -3.81
C THR A 212 17.02 -13.38 -3.71
N LEU A 213 16.05 -12.85 -4.46
CA LEU A 213 15.66 -11.45 -4.40
C LEU A 213 15.12 -11.08 -3.00
N ALA A 214 14.28 -11.93 -2.41
CA ALA A 214 13.75 -11.70 -1.07
C ALA A 214 14.86 -11.63 -0.01
N HIS A 215 15.84 -12.54 -0.09
CA HIS A 215 17.03 -12.49 0.77
C HIS A 215 17.82 -11.20 0.56
N LYS A 216 18.09 -10.81 -0.69
CA LYS A 216 18.79 -9.56 -1.02
C LYS A 216 18.11 -8.34 -0.42
N VAL A 217 16.80 -8.20 -0.65
CA VAL A 217 16.00 -7.07 -0.13
C VAL A 217 16.04 -7.04 1.40
N PHE A 218 15.82 -8.18 2.07
CA PHE A 218 15.88 -8.23 3.52
C PHE A 218 17.25 -7.82 4.07
N HIS A 219 18.33 -8.27 3.43
CA HIS A 219 19.70 -7.87 3.80
C HIS A 219 19.92 -6.37 3.65
N GLN A 220 19.44 -5.76 2.55
CA GLN A 220 19.52 -4.30 2.34
C GLN A 220 18.74 -3.54 3.42
N LEU A 221 17.52 -3.96 3.73
CA LEU A 221 16.71 -3.32 4.79
C LEU A 221 17.37 -3.43 6.17
N LYS A 222 17.91 -4.61 6.50
CA LYS A 222 18.64 -4.84 7.75
C LYS A 222 19.92 -3.99 7.81
N PHE A 223 20.62 -3.85 6.69
CA PHE A 223 21.81 -3.00 6.58
C PHE A 223 21.46 -1.52 6.84
N LEU A 224 20.43 -0.98 6.17
CA LEU A 224 19.97 0.40 6.38
C LEU A 224 19.55 0.65 7.84
N SER A 225 18.80 -0.29 8.43
CA SER A 225 18.38 -0.23 9.83
C SER A 225 19.58 -0.12 10.78
N ARG A 226 20.61 -0.93 10.57
CA ARG A 226 21.82 -0.96 11.40
C ARG A 226 22.75 0.23 11.16
N GLN A 227 22.87 0.70 9.92
CA GLN A 227 23.80 1.77 9.57
C GLN A 227 23.29 3.13 10.06
N HIS A 228 21.99 3.39 9.90
CA HIS A 228 21.43 4.71 10.16
C HIS A 228 20.67 4.79 11.49
N GLU A 229 20.40 3.66 12.15
CA GLU A 229 19.72 3.58 13.45
C GLU A 229 18.54 4.56 13.54
N PRO A 230 17.52 4.42 12.68
CA PRO A 230 16.41 5.37 12.65
C PRO A 230 15.44 5.20 13.84
N GLY A 231 15.51 4.06 14.53
CA GLY A 231 14.65 3.71 15.67
C GLY A 231 14.40 2.21 15.74
N TYR A 232 13.79 1.74 16.82
CA TYR A 232 13.34 0.35 16.94
C TYR A 232 12.12 0.11 16.05
N ILE A 233 12.17 -0.93 15.22
CA ILE A 233 11.09 -1.32 14.30
C ILE A 233 10.77 -2.80 14.53
N GLU A 234 9.58 -3.07 15.05
CA GLU A 234 9.10 -4.41 15.44
C GLU A 234 9.10 -5.38 14.26
N ALA A 235 8.81 -4.87 13.06
CA ALA A 235 8.68 -5.66 11.84
C ALA A 235 9.98 -6.38 11.41
N PHE A 236 11.15 -6.02 11.95
CA PHE A 236 12.37 -6.79 11.74
C PHE A 236 12.41 -8.10 12.54
N ARG A 237 11.60 -8.23 13.59
CA ARG A 237 11.47 -9.48 14.35
C ARG A 237 10.69 -10.51 13.54
N GLN A 238 11.11 -11.77 13.64
CA GLN A 238 10.47 -12.88 12.93
C GLN A 238 9.15 -13.31 13.57
N ASP A 239 9.01 -13.11 14.88
CA ASP A 239 7.83 -13.48 15.68
C ASP A 239 6.77 -12.38 15.74
N PHE A 240 7.03 -11.20 15.17
CA PHE A 240 6.05 -10.13 15.10
C PHE A 240 5.02 -10.43 14.01
N SER A 241 3.76 -10.50 14.41
CA SER A 241 2.61 -10.69 13.52
C SER A 241 1.60 -9.58 13.75
N THR A 242 1.08 -9.04 12.68
CA THR A 242 0.08 -7.97 12.69
C THR A 242 -0.71 -8.00 11.37
N ASP A 243 -1.74 -7.18 11.24
CA ASP A 243 -2.27 -6.85 9.92
C ASP A 243 -1.23 -6.01 9.19
N TRP A 244 -0.44 -6.68 8.37
CA TRP A 244 0.63 -6.06 7.58
C TRP A 244 0.12 -5.02 6.60
N ALA A 245 -1.11 -5.14 6.10
CA ALA A 245 -1.69 -4.14 5.21
C ALA A 245 -2.02 -2.85 5.97
N ALA A 246 -2.63 -2.97 7.16
CA ALA A 246 -2.86 -1.83 8.05
C ALA A 246 -1.54 -1.19 8.50
N TYR A 247 -0.57 -2.02 8.91
CA TYR A 247 0.77 -1.57 9.30
C TYR A 247 1.46 -0.74 8.21
N VAL A 248 1.39 -1.18 6.94
CA VAL A 248 1.96 -0.44 5.81
C VAL A 248 1.23 0.87 5.59
N ALA A 249 -0.11 0.89 5.66
CA ALA A 249 -0.90 2.10 5.50
C ALA A 249 -0.56 3.15 6.57
N GLU A 250 -0.52 2.76 7.84
CA GLU A 250 -0.11 3.65 8.94
C GLU A 250 1.32 4.17 8.75
N ALA A 251 2.24 3.31 8.32
CA ALA A 251 3.62 3.72 8.05
C ALA A 251 3.72 4.70 6.86
N GLN A 252 2.85 4.56 5.85
CA GLN A 252 2.74 5.49 4.74
C GLN A 252 2.22 6.86 5.19
N ASP A 253 1.20 6.88 6.06
CA ASP A 253 0.70 8.14 6.64
C ASP A 253 1.77 8.83 7.48
N GLN A 254 2.51 8.07 8.30
CA GLN A 254 3.66 8.58 9.06
C GLN A 254 4.73 9.18 8.13
N LEU A 255 4.97 8.54 6.98
CA LEU A 255 5.94 9.02 5.99
C LEU A 255 5.48 10.34 5.35
N VAL A 256 4.20 10.44 4.96
CA VAL A 256 3.64 11.68 4.40
C VAL A 256 3.75 12.82 5.42
N GLN A 257 3.38 12.58 6.68
CA GLN A 257 3.50 13.57 7.74
C GLN A 257 4.96 14.00 7.99
N ALA A 258 5.91 13.05 7.96
CA ALA A 258 7.34 13.34 8.09
C ALA A 258 7.86 14.21 6.94
N ILE A 259 7.46 13.91 5.69
CA ILE A 259 7.84 14.71 4.51
C ILE A 259 7.24 16.12 4.59
N GLU A 260 5.95 16.23 4.92
CA GLU A 260 5.27 17.52 5.04
C GLU A 260 5.86 18.39 6.14
N SER A 261 6.12 17.81 7.31
CA SER A 261 6.73 18.53 8.43
C SER A 261 8.13 19.04 8.06
N GLN A 262 8.93 18.22 7.36
CA GLN A 262 10.25 18.65 6.88
C GLN A 262 10.13 19.76 5.82
N ARG A 263 9.15 19.68 4.91
CA ARG A 263 8.87 20.73 3.92
C ARG A 263 8.49 22.05 4.59
N ARG A 264 7.60 22.01 5.59
CA ARG A 264 7.19 23.20 6.36
C ARG A 264 8.39 23.80 7.11
N ALA A 265 9.20 22.97 7.77
CA ALA A 265 10.41 23.43 8.47
C ALA A 265 11.42 24.11 7.53
N ARG A 266 11.61 23.59 6.31
CA ARG A 266 12.47 24.23 5.29
C ARG A 266 11.91 25.59 4.85
N ALA A 267 10.61 25.65 4.55
CA ALA A 267 9.96 26.90 4.15
C ALA A 267 10.03 27.97 5.26
N GLU A 268 9.84 27.59 6.52
CA GLU A 268 9.99 28.50 7.66
C GLU A 268 11.44 28.97 7.83
N ALA A 269 12.42 28.08 7.65
CA ALA A 269 13.84 28.45 7.73
C ALA A 269 14.24 29.42 6.62
N GLU A 270 13.72 29.24 5.40
CA GLU A 270 13.90 30.15 4.27
C GLU A 270 13.24 31.51 4.52
N ALA A 271 12.01 31.53 5.04
CA ALA A 271 11.32 32.75 5.40
C ALA A 271 12.05 33.55 6.50
N ARG A 272 12.61 32.86 7.51
CA ARG A 272 13.44 33.50 8.55
C ARG A 272 14.73 34.10 7.97
N ARG A 273 15.39 33.40 7.04
CA ARG A 273 16.59 33.91 6.34
C ARG A 273 16.28 35.15 5.49
N ALA A 274 15.15 35.15 4.77
CA ALA A 274 14.72 36.29 3.98
C ALA A 274 14.30 37.50 4.85
N GLY A 275 13.64 37.26 6.00
CA GLY A 275 13.24 38.30 6.95
C GLY A 275 14.41 38.93 7.72
N GLY A 276 15.47 38.15 7.99
CA GLY A 276 16.69 38.66 8.65
C GLY A 276 17.56 39.56 7.76
N SER A 277 17.45 39.44 6.43
CA SER A 277 18.23 40.27 5.49
C SER A 277 17.70 41.70 5.33
N ASN A 278 16.48 42.00 5.80
CA ASN A 278 15.87 43.34 5.70
C ASN A 278 15.97 44.16 6.99
N GLY A 279 16.55 43.61 8.08
CA GLY A 279 16.56 44.23 9.40
C GLY A 279 17.88 44.90 9.82
N ASP A 280 18.97 44.73 9.08
CA ASP A 280 20.33 45.08 9.54
C ASP A 280 21.02 46.12 8.65
N GLY A 281 20.32 47.21 8.35
CA GLY A 281 20.77 48.24 7.41
C GLY A 281 20.36 49.67 7.76
N ARG A 282 20.20 50.02 9.04
CA ARG A 282 20.02 51.42 9.46
C ARG A 282 20.32 51.63 10.95
N HIS A 283 21.59 51.72 11.29
CA HIS A 283 22.10 52.64 12.31
C HIS A 283 23.61 52.74 12.16
N ASP A 284 24.09 53.87 11.66
CA ASP A 284 25.24 54.63 12.18
C ASP A 284 25.66 55.64 11.11
N GLU A 285 24.93 56.77 11.05
CA GLU A 285 25.48 58.02 10.50
C GLU A 285 25.63 59.00 11.67
N ALA A 286 26.87 59.03 12.17
CA ALA A 286 27.65 60.22 12.52
C ALA A 286 27.03 61.28 13.45
N ASP A 287 27.18 61.07 14.76
CA ASP A 287 27.44 62.18 15.70
C ASP A 287 28.96 62.34 15.85
N GLY A 288 29.51 63.35 15.17
CA GLY A 288 30.95 63.61 15.12
C GLY A 288 31.26 65.06 14.81
N GLU A 289 30.70 66.01 15.55
CA GLU A 289 31.18 67.39 15.60
C GLU A 289 31.15 67.93 17.03
N GLU A 290 32.22 67.69 17.77
CA GLU A 290 32.66 68.64 18.79
C GLU A 290 34.19 68.48 19.00
N GLN A 291 34.96 69.34 18.33
CA GLN A 291 36.16 70.04 18.86
C GLN A 291 37.05 70.52 17.71
N ALA A 292 36.97 71.82 17.42
CA ALA A 292 38.13 72.63 17.03
C ALA A 292 37.80 74.12 17.18
N GLY A 293 38.55 74.82 18.05
CA GLY A 293 38.67 76.28 18.04
C GLY A 293 38.20 76.98 19.31
#